data_AF-A0A355DJQ2-F1
#
_entry.id   AF-A0A355DJQ2-F1
#
_cell.length_a   1.000
_cell.length_b   1.000
_cell.length_c   1.000
_cell.angle_alpha   90.00
_cell.angle_beta   90.00
_cell.angle_gamma   90.00
#
_symmetry.space_group_name_H-M   'P 1'
#
loop_
_entity.id
_entity.type
_entity.pdbx_description
1 polymer ?
#
loop_
_entity_poly.entity_id
_entity_poly.type
_entity_poly.pdbx_seq_one_letter_code
_entity_poly.pdbx_strand_id
1 'polypeptide(L)'
;MLIPSKHEELAKSAEFILRNPQLYGISVDSNSTLSIGELFESILTFDEWFWINKYDLETVLEDSERFQFLDDRVKIFTFNEWVDNSKSILEINPH
;
A
#
# COMPACT_ATOMS: atom_id res chain seq x y z
N MET A 1 -8.35 4.10 -14.88
CA MET A 1 -9.38 4.52 -13.91
C MET A 1 -10.01 3.28 -13.34
N LEU A 2 -9.48 2.87 -12.20
CA LEU A 2 -9.96 1.74 -11.41
C LEU A 2 -11.37 2.01 -10.88
N ILE A 3 -12.28 1.04 -11.04
CA ILE A 3 -13.63 1.15 -10.47
C ILE A 3 -13.56 1.12 -8.93
N PRO A 4 -14.36 1.94 -8.20
CA PRO A 4 -14.28 2.04 -6.74
C PRO A 4 -14.38 0.71 -5.99
N SER A 5 -15.15 -0.24 -6.52
CA SER A 5 -15.31 -1.57 -5.91
C SER A 5 -14.01 -2.39 -5.87
N LYS A 6 -12.99 -2.04 -6.68
CA LYS A 6 -11.69 -2.70 -6.71
C LYS A 6 -10.62 -2.01 -5.86
N HIS A 7 -10.90 -0.83 -5.32
CA HIS A 7 -9.94 -0.06 -4.53
C HIS A 7 -9.49 -0.83 -3.29
N GLU A 8 -10.43 -1.38 -2.52
CA GLU A 8 -10.10 -2.12 -1.29
C GLU A 8 -9.34 -3.43 -1.59
N GLU A 9 -9.66 -4.11 -2.69
CA GLU A 9 -8.95 -5.33 -3.10
C GLU A 9 -7.50 -5.02 -3.51
N LEU A 10 -7.29 -3.92 -4.24
CA LEU A 10 -5.96 -3.47 -4.63
C LEU A 10 -5.14 -3.01 -3.42
N ALA A 11 -5.76 -2.25 -2.50
CA ALA A 11 -5.12 -1.82 -1.25
C ALA A 11 -4.68 -3.02 -0.41
N LYS A 12 -5.50 -4.07 -0.29
CA LYS A 12 -5.14 -5.32 0.40
C LYS A 12 -3.97 -6.04 -0.27
N SER A 13 -3.94 -6.08 -1.59
CA SER A 13 -2.85 -6.70 -2.35
C SER A 13 -1.53 -5.95 -2.12
N ALA A 14 -1.58 -4.62 -2.15
CA ALA A 14 -0.42 -3.78 -1.83
C ALA A 14 0.04 -3.97 -0.39
N GLU A 15 -0.88 -4.01 0.57
CA GLU A 15 -0.57 -4.28 1.97
C GLU A 15 0.09 -5.65 2.16
N PHE A 16 -0.39 -6.68 1.46
CA PHE A 16 0.19 -8.02 1.52
C PHE A 16 1.66 -8.01 1.06
N ILE A 17 1.98 -7.30 -0.03
CA ILE A 17 3.36 -7.13 -0.51
C ILE A 17 4.19 -6.34 0.50
N LEU A 18 3.70 -5.21 1.00
CA LEU A 18 4.41 -4.38 1.98
C LEU A 18 4.72 -5.12 3.29
N ARG A 19 3.88 -6.08 3.68
CA ARG A 19 4.13 -6.96 4.84
C ARG A 19 5.12 -8.08 4.54
N ASN A 20 5.32 -8.42 3.27
CA ASN A 20 6.17 -9.53 2.84
C ASN A 20 7.09 -9.16 1.65
N PRO A 21 7.82 -8.03 1.69
CA PRO A 21 8.58 -7.52 0.55
C PRO A 21 9.65 -8.50 0.04
N GLN A 22 10.19 -9.33 0.94
CA GLN A 22 11.14 -10.39 0.64
C GLN A 22 10.59 -11.48 -0.31
N LEU A 23 9.26 -11.72 -0.32
CA LEU A 23 8.64 -12.69 -1.22
C LEU A 23 8.62 -12.19 -2.67
N TYR A 24 8.73 -10.87 -2.85
CA TYR A 24 8.68 -10.18 -4.14
C TYR A 24 10.06 -9.64 -4.55
N GLY A 25 11.10 -9.93 -3.78
CA GLY A 25 12.46 -9.46 -4.06
C GLY A 25 12.64 -7.94 -3.88
N ILE A 26 11.73 -7.27 -3.17
CA ILE A 26 11.81 -5.82 -2.92
C ILE A 26 12.74 -5.55 -1.75
N SER A 27 13.67 -4.61 -1.93
CA SER A 27 14.55 -4.16 -0.85
C SER A 27 13.90 -3.03 -0.05
N VAL A 28 13.84 -3.21 1.27
CA VAL A 28 13.41 -2.17 2.20
C VAL A 28 14.63 -1.40 2.71
N ASP A 29 14.55 -0.08 2.74
CA ASP A 29 15.64 0.74 3.26
C ASP A 29 15.62 0.89 4.79
N SER A 30 16.62 1.60 5.34
CA SER A 30 16.75 1.84 6.78
C SER A 30 15.59 2.64 7.38
N ASN A 31 14.79 3.34 6.56
CA ASN A 31 13.64 4.11 7.00
C ASN A 31 12.35 3.27 6.95
N SER A 32 12.45 1.97 6.70
CA SER A 32 11.30 1.08 6.47
C SER A 32 10.46 1.55 5.29
N THR A 33 11.07 2.04 4.22
CA THR A 33 10.37 2.44 3.00
C THR A 33 10.84 1.64 1.79
N LEU A 34 9.99 1.54 0.77
CA LEU A 34 10.30 0.94 -0.52
C LEU A 34 9.77 1.79 -1.67
N SER A 35 10.28 1.56 -2.89
CA SER A 35 9.84 2.33 -4.07
C SER A 35 8.41 1.94 -4.46
N ILE A 36 7.58 2.94 -4.77
CA ILE A 36 6.26 2.72 -5.37
C ILE A 36 6.37 1.98 -6.73
N GLY A 37 7.50 2.13 -7.44
CA GLY A 37 7.77 1.43 -8.69
C GLY A 37 7.93 -0.07 -8.47
N GLU A 38 8.74 -0.48 -7.48
CA GLU A 38 8.93 -1.89 -7.11
C GLU A 38 7.63 -2.52 -6.59
N LEU A 39 6.85 -1.76 -5.81
CA LEU A 39 5.52 -2.19 -5.36
C LEU A 39 4.59 -2.42 -6.56
N PHE A 40 4.57 -1.48 -7.51
CA PHE A 40 3.76 -1.59 -8.72
C PHE A 40 4.13 -2.81 -9.56
N GLU A 41 5.42 -3.01 -9.83
CA GLU A 41 5.90 -4.20 -10.56
C GLU A 41 5.49 -5.50 -9.85
N SER A 42 5.54 -5.51 -8.52
CA SER A 42 5.14 -6.66 -7.71
C SER A 42 3.63 -6.90 -7.75
N ILE A 43 2.81 -5.84 -7.76
CA ILE A 43 1.36 -5.94 -7.95
C ILE A 43 1.01 -6.59 -9.29
N LEU A 44 1.73 -6.26 -10.36
CA LEU A 44 1.48 -6.83 -11.69
C LEU A 44 1.79 -8.33 -11.78
N THR A 45 2.42 -8.94 -10.78
CA THR A 45 2.59 -10.41 -10.71
C THR A 45 1.29 -11.15 -10.38
N PHE A 46 0.27 -10.44 -9.92
CA PHE A 46 -1.05 -11.00 -9.66
C PHE A 46 -1.91 -10.91 -10.93
N ASP A 47 -2.48 -12.03 -11.35
CA ASP A 47 -3.33 -12.14 -12.55
C ASP A 47 -4.58 -11.23 -12.51
N GLU A 48 -4.96 -10.73 -11.34
CA GLU A 48 -6.09 -9.81 -11.18
C GLU A 48 -5.73 -8.34 -11.46
N TRP A 49 -4.45 -7.95 -11.43
CA TRP A 49 -3.99 -6.56 -11.49
C TRP A 49 -3.24 -6.17 -12.77
N PHE A 50 -3.00 -7.08 -13.71
CA PHE A 50 -2.20 -6.82 -14.94
C PHE A 50 -2.67 -5.63 -15.79
N TRP A 51 -3.93 -5.20 -15.64
CA TRP A 51 -4.57 -4.15 -16.44
C TRP A 51 -4.54 -2.76 -15.77
N ILE A 52 -4.10 -2.66 -14.52
CA ILE A 52 -3.97 -1.37 -13.83
C ILE A 52 -2.68 -0.68 -14.26
N ASN A 53 -2.64 0.65 -14.15
CA ASN A 53 -1.40 1.41 -14.26
C ASN A 53 -0.93 1.91 -12.88
N LYS A 54 0.28 2.46 -12.85
CA LYS A 54 0.89 2.97 -11.61
C LYS A 54 0.05 4.07 -10.95
N TYR A 55 -0.60 4.93 -11.74
CA TYR A 55 -1.46 6.00 -11.23
C TYR A 55 -2.72 5.46 -10.53
N ASP A 56 -3.32 4.38 -11.04
CA ASP A 56 -4.44 3.71 -10.37
C ASP A 56 -3.98 3.16 -8.99
N LEU A 57 -2.75 2.63 -8.88
CA LEU A 57 -2.19 2.18 -7.60
C LEU A 57 -1.93 3.36 -6.65
N GLU A 58 -1.24 4.40 -7.11
CA GLU A 58 -0.95 5.60 -6.30
C GLU A 58 -2.25 6.19 -5.74
N THR A 59 -3.27 6.36 -6.57
CA THR A 59 -4.60 6.85 -6.18
C THR A 59 -5.21 5.99 -5.06
N VAL A 60 -5.22 4.67 -5.23
CA VAL A 60 -5.82 3.77 -4.22
C VAL A 60 -5.08 3.82 -2.89
N LEU A 61 -3.75 3.87 -2.92
CA LEU A 61 -2.96 3.93 -1.70
C LEU A 61 -3.17 5.26 -0.98
N GLU A 62 -3.23 6.39 -1.72
CA GLU A 62 -3.52 7.72 -1.17
C GLU A 62 -4.91 7.78 -0.55
N ASP A 63 -5.94 7.31 -1.27
CA ASP A 63 -7.34 7.35 -0.83
C ASP A 63 -7.62 6.43 0.36
N SER A 64 -6.81 5.38 0.57
CA SER A 64 -7.05 4.41 1.64
C SER A 64 -6.74 4.92 3.05
N GLU A 65 -5.98 6.02 3.19
CA GLU A 65 -5.43 6.53 4.46
C GLU A 65 -4.60 5.51 5.28
N ARG A 66 -4.32 4.33 4.72
CA ARG A 66 -3.62 3.21 5.38
C ARG A 66 -2.12 3.18 5.08
N PHE A 67 -1.70 3.91 4.05
CA PHE A 67 -0.31 3.98 3.61
C PHE A 67 0.21 5.40 3.78
N GLN A 68 1.52 5.51 4.05
CA GLN A 68 2.19 6.79 4.11
C GLN A 68 3.14 6.92 2.93
N PHE A 69 2.91 7.94 2.12
CA PHE A 69 3.78 8.33 1.01
C PHE A 69 4.88 9.27 1.47
N LEU A 70 6.06 9.05 0.90
CA LEU A 70 7.25 9.90 1.02
C LEU A 70 7.83 10.03 -0.38
N ASP A 71 7.37 11.03 -1.12
CA ASP A 71 7.66 11.21 -2.55
C ASP A 71 7.29 9.95 -3.37
N ASP A 72 8.27 9.29 -3.99
CA ASP A 72 8.10 8.06 -4.76
C ASP A 72 8.24 6.79 -3.93
N ARG A 73 8.07 6.89 -2.60
CA ARG A 73 8.25 5.78 -1.67
C ARG A 73 7.03 5.58 -0.78
N VAL A 74 6.83 4.33 -0.37
CA VAL A 74 5.77 3.95 0.57
C VAL A 74 6.41 3.40 1.83
N LYS A 75 5.96 3.90 3.00
CA LYS A 75 6.40 3.42 4.30
C LYS A 75 5.71 2.11 4.67
N ILE A 76 6.50 1.16 5.14
CA ILE A 76 6.05 -0.06 5.79
C ILE A 76 5.89 0.26 7.28
N PHE A 77 4.66 0.13 7.78
CA PHE A 77 4.40 0.23 9.21
C PHE A 77 4.69 -1.09 9.90
N THR A 78 5.36 -1.02 11.05
CA THR A 78 5.39 -2.16 11.97
C THR A 78 3.98 -2.48 12.47
N PHE A 79 3.75 -3.71 12.94
CA PHE A 79 2.44 -4.11 13.49
C PHE A 79 1.96 -3.14 14.60
N ASN A 80 2.87 -2.68 15.46
CA ASN A 80 2.56 -1.74 16.53
C ASN A 80 2.18 -0.35 15.98
N GLU A 81 2.95 0.20 15.03
CA GLU A 81 2.61 1.48 14.38
C GLU A 81 1.27 1.40 13.64
N TRP A 82 0.93 0.26 13.04
CA TRP A 82 -0.35 0.07 12.37
C TRP A 82 -1.51 0.02 13.37
N VAL A 83 -1.37 -0.69 14.50
CA VAL A 83 -2.38 -0.70 15.56
C VAL A 83 -2.60 0.71 16.11
N ASP A 84 -1.54 1.47 16.32
CA ASP A 84 -1.64 2.84 16.82
C ASP A 84 -2.25 3.79 15.77
N ASN A 85 -1.92 3.64 14.48
CA ASN A 85 -2.54 4.40 13.40
C ASN A 85 -4.05 4.05 13.26
N SER A 86 -4.41 2.76 13.34
CA SER A 86 -5.82 2.33 13.28
C SER A 86 -6.66 2.86 14.45
N LYS A 87 -6.08 2.98 15.65
CA LYS A 87 -6.74 3.61 16.80
C LYS A 87 -6.92 5.10 16.59
N SER A 88 -5.92 5.78 16.04
CA SER A 88 -5.99 7.22 15.78
C SER A 88 -7.09 7.55 14.76
N ILE A 89 -7.29 6.73 13.73
CA ILE A 89 -8.38 6.91 12.75
C ILE A 89 -9.77 6.71 13.41
N LEU A 90 -9.89 5.76 14.34
CA LEU A 90 -11.14 5.51 15.07
C LEU A 90 -11.46 6.59 16.12
N GLU A 91 -10.46 7.31 16.64
CA GLU A 91 -10.65 8.42 17.58
C GLU A 91 -11.04 9.74 16.89
N ILE A 92 -10.72 9.91 15.60
CA ILE A 92 -11.05 11.12 14.84
C ILE A 92 -12.51 11.10 14.33
N ASN A 93 -13.19 9.95 14.37
CA ASN A 93 -14.57 9.84 13.90
C ASN A 93 -15.47 9.03 14.87
N PRO A 94 -15.85 9.60 16.03
CA PRO A 94 -16.84 8.99 16.91
C PRO A 94 -18.24 9.38 16.43
N HIS A 95 -18.76 8.66 15.43
CA HIS A 95 -20.13 8.80 14.88
C HIS A 95 -20.48 10.10 14.13
#